data_AF-A0A7T8KEH2-F1
#
_entry.id   AF-A0A7T8KEH2-F1
#
_cell.length_a   1.000
_cell.length_b   1.000
_cell.length_c   1.000
_cell.angle_alpha   90.00
_cell.angle_beta   90.00
_cell.angle_gamma   90.00
#
_symmetry.space_group_name_H-M   'P 1'
#
loop_
_entity.id
_entity.type
_entity.pdbx_description
1 polymer ?
#
loop_
_entity_poly.entity_id
_entity_poly.type
_entity_poly.pdbx_seq_one_letter_code
_entity_poly.pdbx_strand_id
1 'polypeptide(L)'
;VILWNGQSFLFRLSPDFQVWPWSTENDFFISCSLTTLRIGAGDGHFGISLDSDLNMGRSQRCATYNNDPLVPSEDFIIKTLRSGLSPPKSMMSCVPLTTLQSHC
;
A
#
# COMPACT_ATOMS: atom_id res chain seq x y z
N VAL A 1 -3.67 -0.69 8.69
CA VAL A 1 -3.24 0.61 8.12
C VAL A 1 -2.67 1.42 9.26
N ILE A 2 -1.37 1.72 9.24
CA ILE A 2 -0.76 2.58 10.25
C ILE A 2 -1.15 4.01 9.87
N LEU A 3 -2.15 4.55 10.56
CA LEU A 3 -2.50 5.96 10.51
C LEU A 3 -1.78 6.62 11.68
N TRP A 4 -0.55 7.08 11.45
CA TRP A 4 0.16 8.15 12.16
C TRP A 4 1.65 8.03 11.87
N ASN A 5 2.25 9.10 11.29
CA ASN A 5 3.67 9.33 10.92
C ASN A 5 4.09 9.25 9.43
N GLY A 6 3.15 9.11 8.48
CA GLY A 6 3.51 9.06 7.05
C GLY A 6 4.17 7.75 6.59
N GLN A 7 4.21 6.71 7.45
CA GLN A 7 4.72 5.39 7.07
C GLN A 7 3.61 4.52 6.46
N SER A 8 3.11 4.93 5.29
CA SER A 8 2.32 4.03 4.43
C SER A 8 3.21 3.45 3.33
N PHE A 9 2.99 2.18 3.00
CA PHE A 9 3.70 1.52 1.91
C PHE A 9 2.83 0.41 1.30
N LEU A 10 3.08 0.09 0.03
CA LEU A 10 2.59 -1.11 -0.61
C LEU A 10 3.68 -2.17 -0.62
N PHE A 11 3.31 -3.44 -0.66
CA PHE A 11 4.27 -4.53 -0.83
C PHE A 11 3.69 -5.68 -1.64
N ARG A 12 4.57 -6.40 -2.33
CA ARG A 12 4.29 -7.66 -3.01
C ARG A 12 5.22 -8.72 -2.42
N LEU A 13 4.71 -9.94 -2.20
CA LEU A 13 5.52 -11.06 -1.69
C LEU A 13 5.96 -12.04 -2.79
N SER A 14 5.20 -12.13 -3.88
CA SER A 14 5.42 -13.11 -4.95
C SER A 14 5.10 -12.46 -6.32
N PRO A 15 5.85 -12.75 -7.40
CA PRO A 15 6.97 -13.71 -7.47
C PRO A 15 8.19 -13.30 -6.64
N ASP A 16 8.41 -11.99 -6.51
CA ASP A 16 9.50 -11.40 -5.74
C ASP A 16 8.98 -10.50 -4.62
N PHE A 17 9.76 -10.40 -3.54
CA PHE A 17 9.47 -9.46 -2.47
C PHE A 17 9.85 -8.04 -2.88
N GLN A 18 8.86 -7.14 -2.92
CA GLN A 18 9.02 -5.74 -3.28
C GLN A 18 8.23 -4.86 -2.31
N VAL A 19 8.79 -3.70 -1.97
CA VAL A 19 8.18 -2.72 -1.07
C VAL A 19 8.26 -1.34 -1.73
N TRP A 20 7.13 -0.63 -1.75
CA TRP A 20 7.01 0.72 -2.27
C TRP A 20 6.58 1.66 -1.14
N PRO A 21 7.52 2.41 -0.54
CA PRO A 21 7.19 3.42 0.45
C PRO A 21 6.40 4.57 -0.17
N TRP A 22 5.75 5.37 0.67
CA TRP A 22 5.18 6.65 0.26
C TRP A 22 6.21 7.51 -0.49
N SER A 23 5.82 7.99 -1.67
CA SER A 23 6.69 8.75 -2.57
C SER A 23 6.88 10.22 -2.17
N THR A 24 6.09 10.72 -1.22
CA THR A 24 5.98 12.15 -0.86
C THR A 24 5.37 13.06 -1.94
N GLU A 25 4.91 12.51 -3.07
CA GLU A 25 4.27 13.32 -4.13
C GLU A 25 2.85 13.78 -3.76
N ASN A 26 2.11 12.96 -3.01
CA ASN A 26 0.77 13.29 -2.50
C ASN A 26 0.38 12.42 -1.31
N ASP A 27 -0.65 12.85 -0.56
CA ASP A 27 -1.15 12.16 0.64
C ASP A 27 -2.43 11.33 0.40
N PHE A 28 -2.67 10.87 -0.83
CA PHE A 28 -3.89 10.15 -1.19
C PHE A 28 -3.80 8.66 -0.85
N PHE A 29 -3.65 8.36 0.44
CA PHE A 29 -3.35 7.01 0.90
C PHE A 29 -4.51 6.04 0.75
N ILE A 30 -5.73 6.42 1.14
CA ILE A 30 -6.89 5.54 1.16
C ILE A 30 -8.13 6.34 0.76
N SER A 31 -8.94 5.76 -0.11
CA SER A 31 -10.26 6.25 -0.47
C SER A 31 -11.25 5.09 -0.43
N CYS A 32 -12.39 5.27 0.20
CA CYS A 32 -13.45 4.26 0.26
C CYS A 32 -14.76 4.86 -0.21
N SER A 33 -15.48 4.13 -1.06
CA SER A 33 -16.86 4.40 -1.45
C SER A 33 -17.74 3.22 -1.05
N LEU A 34 -19.04 3.31 -1.33
CA LEU A 34 -19.98 2.18 -1.16
C LEU A 34 -19.64 0.98 -2.06
N THR A 35 -18.88 1.21 -3.13
CA THR A 35 -18.62 0.22 -4.18
C THR A 35 -17.17 -0.22 -4.27
N THR A 36 -16.24 0.55 -3.70
CA THR A 36 -14.81 0.27 -3.84
C THR A 36 -13.99 0.74 -2.64
N LEU A 37 -13.00 -0.06 -2.26
CA LEU A 37 -11.91 0.34 -1.38
C LEU A 37 -10.65 0.55 -2.22
N ARG A 38 -9.99 1.70 -2.10
CA ARG A 38 -8.82 2.08 -2.90
C ARG A 38 -7.68 2.53 -2.00
N ILE A 39 -6.47 2.16 -2.36
CA ILE A 39 -5.23 2.50 -1.66
C ILE A 39 -4.22 3.05 -2.66
N GLY A 40 -3.72 4.24 -2.38
CA GLY A 40 -2.87 5.03 -3.27
C GLY A 40 -3.65 5.59 -4.46
N ALA A 41 -3.31 6.81 -4.88
CA ALA A 41 -3.90 7.43 -6.05
C ALA A 41 -2.88 8.26 -6.84
N GLY A 42 -3.14 8.41 -8.14
CA GLY A 42 -2.41 9.32 -9.02
C GLY A 42 -2.92 9.18 -10.45
N ASP A 43 -3.19 10.30 -11.12
CA ASP A 43 -3.64 10.33 -12.53
C ASP A 43 -4.85 9.43 -12.84
N GLY A 44 -5.78 9.30 -11.89
CA GLY A 44 -6.96 8.44 -12.03
C GLY A 44 -6.72 6.94 -11.80
N HIS A 45 -5.47 6.54 -11.53
CA HIS A 45 -5.09 5.17 -11.20
C HIS A 45 -4.92 4.99 -9.69
N PHE A 46 -5.04 3.73 -9.26
CA PHE A 46 -4.93 3.34 -7.86
C PHE A 46 -3.88 2.25 -7.70
N GLY A 47 -3.08 2.35 -6.63
CA GLY A 47 -2.07 1.34 -6.33
C GLY A 47 -2.71 -0.05 -6.15
N ILE A 48 -3.81 -0.09 -5.41
CA ILE A 48 -4.72 -1.23 -5.36
C ILE A 48 -6.15 -0.76 -5.10
N SER A 49 -7.12 -1.35 -5.78
CA SER A 49 -8.55 -1.15 -5.55
C SER A 49 -9.27 -2.48 -5.48
N LEU A 50 -10.21 -2.61 -4.56
CA LEU A 50 -11.05 -3.79 -4.35
C LEU A 50 -12.50 -3.38 -4.54
N ASP A 51 -13.34 -4.25 -5.08
CA ASP A 51 -14.79 -4.06 -5.16
C ASP A 51 -15.47 -4.21 -3.77
N SER A 52 -16.75 -3.86 -3.70
CA SER A 52 -17.55 -3.94 -2.47
C SER A 52 -17.69 -5.37 -1.94
N ASP A 53 -17.66 -6.33 -2.86
CA ASP A 53 -17.85 -7.74 -2.54
C ASP A 53 -16.53 -8.42 -2.16
N LEU A 54 -15.42 -7.68 -2.25
CA LEU A 54 -14.04 -8.13 -2.00
C LEU A 54 -13.68 -9.40 -2.78
N ASN A 55 -14.22 -9.52 -3.99
CA ASN A 55 -14.02 -10.64 -4.92
C ASN A 55 -13.05 -10.28 -6.04
N MET A 56 -13.12 -9.04 -6.52
CA MET A 56 -12.30 -8.53 -7.61
C MET A 56 -11.41 -7.40 -7.12
N GLY A 57 -10.18 -7.41 -7.59
CA GLY A 57 -9.24 -6.32 -7.37
C GLY A 57 -8.59 -5.86 -8.66
N ARG A 58 -8.13 -4.61 -8.64
CA ARG A 58 -7.30 -4.01 -9.67
C ARG A 58 -6.06 -3.39 -9.04
N SER A 59 -4.91 -3.48 -9.70
CA SER A 59 -3.68 -2.82 -9.28
C SER A 59 -2.99 -2.15 -10.45
N GLN A 60 -2.61 -0.89 -10.26
CA GLN A 60 -1.99 -0.05 -11.27
C GLN A 60 -0.83 0.74 -10.64
N ARG A 61 -0.04 1.42 -11.48
CA ARG A 61 0.91 2.43 -11.00
C ARG A 61 0.14 3.61 -10.42
N CYS A 62 0.61 4.15 -9.29
CA CYS A 62 0.08 5.40 -8.75
C CYS A 62 1.20 6.31 -8.24
N ALA A 63 0.94 7.62 -8.24
CA ALA A 63 1.87 8.64 -7.76
C ALA A 63 2.18 8.51 -6.26
N THR A 64 1.19 8.14 -5.41
CA THR A 64 1.38 8.04 -3.95
C THR A 64 2.52 7.10 -3.54
N TYR A 65 2.77 6.02 -4.27
CA TYR A 65 3.81 5.04 -3.94
C TYR A 65 4.85 4.85 -5.05
N ASN A 66 4.64 5.45 -6.23
CA ASN A 66 5.39 5.19 -7.45
C ASN A 66 5.61 3.67 -7.69
N ASN A 67 4.56 2.88 -7.44
CA ASN A 67 4.62 1.43 -7.51
C ASN A 67 4.45 0.91 -8.94
N ASP A 68 4.94 -0.30 -9.20
CA ASP A 68 4.48 -1.08 -10.34
C ASP A 68 3.16 -1.79 -10.01
N PRO A 69 2.35 -2.20 -11.01
CA PRO A 69 1.15 -3.02 -10.78
C PRO A 69 1.49 -4.25 -9.93
N LEU A 70 0.83 -4.45 -8.78
CA LEU A 70 1.15 -5.48 -7.78
C LEU A 70 0.96 -6.92 -8.31
N VAL A 71 0.34 -7.09 -9.46
CA VAL A 71 0.10 -8.35 -10.14
C VAL A 71 0.40 -8.18 -11.64
N PRO A 72 0.78 -9.25 -12.37
CA PRO A 72 1.13 -9.15 -13.80
C PRO A 72 -0.02 -8.67 -14.70
N SER A 73 -1.25 -9.02 -14.35
CA SER A 73 -2.48 -8.51 -14.96
C SER A 73 -3.04 -7.46 -14.02
N GLU A 74 -3.45 -6.29 -14.52
CA GLU A 74 -4.00 -5.23 -13.67
C GLU A 74 -5.19 -5.73 -12.85
N ASP A 75 -6.03 -6.61 -13.42
CA ASP A 75 -7.18 -7.22 -12.75
C ASP A 75 -6.84 -8.59 -12.15
N PHE A 76 -7.34 -8.87 -10.95
CA PHE A 76 -7.13 -10.12 -10.21
C PHE A 76 -8.35 -10.53 -9.37
N ILE A 77 -8.47 -11.83 -9.11
CA ILE A 77 -9.49 -12.40 -8.20
C ILE A 77 -8.90 -12.53 -6.81
N ILE A 78 -9.62 -12.05 -5.81
CA ILE A 78 -9.25 -12.13 -4.41
C ILE A 78 -9.62 -13.51 -3.89
N LYS A 79 -8.62 -14.29 -3.50
CA LYS A 79 -8.85 -15.61 -2.86
C LYS A 79 -9.05 -15.50 -1.35
N THR A 80 -8.36 -14.55 -0.73
CA THR A 80 -8.39 -14.36 0.73
C THR A 80 -7.95 -12.94 1.05
N LEU A 81 -8.75 -12.23 1.84
CA LEU A 81 -8.39 -10.94 2.42
C LEU A 81 -8.13 -11.11 3.93
N ARG A 82 -7.02 -10.57 4.42
CA ARG A 82 -6.68 -10.60 5.86
C ARG A 82 -6.32 -9.19 6.33
N SER A 83 -6.94 -8.74 7.41
CA SER A 83 -6.50 -7.59 8.17
C SER A 83 -5.51 -8.05 9.25
N GLY A 84 -4.25 -7.67 9.12
CA GLY A 84 -3.23 -7.90 10.14
C GLY A 84 -3.01 -6.65 11.00
N LEU A 85 -2.88 -6.83 12.31
CA LEU A 85 -2.32 -5.83 13.21
C LEU A 85 -0.80 -6.09 13.28
N SER A 86 0.01 -5.12 12.86
CA SER A 86 1.48 -5.12 12.76
C SER A 86 2.10 -5.74 11.48
N PRO A 87 3.08 -5.06 10.85
CA PRO A 87 3.97 -5.71 9.91
C PRO A 87 4.87 -6.71 10.66
N PRO A 88 5.31 -7.81 10.02
CA PRO A 88 6.25 -8.74 10.63
C PRO A 88 7.49 -7.96 11.11
N LYS A 89 7.91 -8.21 12.36
CA LYS A 89 9.01 -7.49 13.04
C LYS A 89 10.32 -7.42 12.23
N SER A 90 10.51 -8.31 11.27
CA SER A 90 11.67 -8.31 10.34
C SER A 90 11.67 -7.13 9.35
N MET A 91 10.52 -6.53 9.05
CA MET A 91 10.41 -5.47 8.03
C MET A 91 10.67 -4.06 8.58
N MET A 92 10.65 -3.88 9.90
CA MET A 92 11.01 -2.61 10.56
C MET A 92 12.53 -2.40 10.74
N SER A 93 13.37 -3.37 10.37
CA SER A 93 14.83 -3.24 10.49
C SER A 93 15.45 -2.23 9.49
N CYS A 94 14.73 -1.82 8.45
CA CYS A 94 15.25 -0.94 7.39
C CYS A 94 14.93 0.54 7.59
N VAL A 95 14.17 0.92 8.63
CA VAL A 95 14.09 2.32 9.05
C VAL A 95 15.33 2.56 9.91
N PRO A 96 16.33 3.35 9.45
CA PRO A 96 17.53 3.55 10.23
C PRO A 96 17.15 4.11 11.60
N LEU A 97 17.73 3.51 12.65
CA LEU A 97 17.51 3.84 14.05
C LEU A 97 18.03 5.25 14.44
N THR A 98 18.08 6.20 13.49
CA THR A 98 18.75 7.49 13.62
C THR A 98 17.81 8.67 13.88
N THR A 99 16.49 8.48 13.95
CA THR A 99 15.55 9.58 14.26
C THR A 99 15.11 9.63 15.73
N LEU A 100 15.84 8.98 16.63
CA LEU A 100 15.72 9.22 18.09
C LEU A 100 16.95 9.98 18.58
N GLN A 101 17.12 11.20 18.08
CA GLN A 101 17.89 12.21 18.80
C GLN A 101 17.13 13.54 18.85
N SER A 102 17.16 14.13 20.04
CA SER A 102 16.68 15.44 20.47
C SER A 102 15.17 15.55 20.74
N HIS A 103 14.79 15.50 22.01
CA HIS A 103 14.78 16.70 22.87
C HIS A 103 14.85 16.25 24.35
N CYS A 104 15.71 16.94 25.11
CA CYS A 104 15.73 16.88 26.58
C CYS A 104 14.44 17.44 27.17
#